data_AF-G7EMT2-F1
#
_entry.id   AF-G7EMT2-F1
#
_cell.length_a   1.000
_cell.length_b   1.000
_cell.length_c   1.000
_cell.angle_alpha   90.00
_cell.angle_beta   90.00
_cell.angle_gamma   90.00
#
_symmetry.space_group_name_H-M   'P 1'
#
loop_
_entity.id
_entity.type
_entity.pdbx_description
1 polymer ?
#
loop_
_entity_poly.entity_id
_entity_poly.type
_entity_poly.pdbx_seq_one_letter_code
_entity_poly.pdbx_strand_id
1 'polypeptide(L)'
;MNENVKKTLIERKFTSIDYIKLYVDSYQEIVETLEAGMNEFELQLQKNPTLNMDNFKSWQLRGAPNIKRGAQNALEHFEKAKKGHLTGIASSAGNLRGLSRDVDNIGGFGQWWHEIDKKYWDAFYTTYMETETIGSNIDYTISQYWDDDEILDEEITGPMDKNELLNYLKPGESLDDLS
;
A
#
# COMPACT_ATOMS: atom_id res chain seq x y z
N MET A 1 27.28 -8.20 -0.52
CA MET A 1 26.77 -7.34 -1.61
C MET A 1 27.19 -5.92 -1.27
N ASN A 2 27.87 -5.22 -2.18
CA ASN A 2 28.21 -3.80 -2.04
C ASN A 2 26.91 -2.96 -2.03
N GLU A 3 26.89 -1.84 -1.32
CA GLU A 3 25.73 -0.94 -1.21
C GLU A 3 25.24 -0.40 -2.56
N ASN A 4 26.14 -0.08 -3.50
CA ASN A 4 25.77 0.34 -4.86
C ASN A 4 25.03 -0.77 -5.63
N VAL A 5 25.49 -2.01 -5.45
CA VAL A 5 24.84 -3.19 -6.03
C VAL A 5 23.47 -3.40 -5.39
N LYS A 6 23.38 -3.30 -4.06
CA LYS A 6 22.12 -3.43 -3.31
C LYS A 6 21.11 -2.37 -3.78
N LYS A 7 21.54 -1.11 -3.88
CA LYS A 7 20.74 0.04 -4.35
C LYS A 7 20.18 -0.22 -5.74
N THR A 8 21.03 -0.61 -6.69
CA THR A 8 20.64 -0.92 -8.06
C THR A 8 19.58 -2.03 -8.12
N LEU A 9 19.73 -3.09 -7.33
CA LEU A 9 18.77 -4.20 -7.30
C LEU A 9 17.45 -3.80 -6.63
N ILE A 10 17.48 -2.96 -5.60
CA ILE A 10 16.27 -2.43 -4.94
C ILE A 10 15.49 -1.53 -5.90
N GLU A 11 16.15 -0.62 -6.62
CA GLU A 11 15.50 0.24 -7.62
C GLU A 11 14.78 -0.59 -8.68
N ARG A 12 15.39 -1.69 -9.13
CA ARG A 12 14.78 -2.63 -10.08
C ARG A 12 13.61 -3.39 -9.47
N LYS A 13 13.71 -3.80 -8.20
CA LYS A 13 12.59 -4.40 -7.46
C LYS A 13 11.41 -3.44 -7.41
N PHE A 14 11.63 -2.21 -6.95
CA PHE A 14 10.56 -1.22 -6.75
C PHE A 14 9.93 -0.72 -8.05
N THR A 15 10.61 -0.89 -9.19
CA THR A 15 10.07 -0.60 -10.53
C THR A 15 9.57 -1.83 -11.29
N SER A 16 9.67 -3.03 -10.70
CA SER A 16 9.26 -4.29 -11.34
C SER A 16 7.74 -4.44 -11.38
N ILE A 17 7.25 -5.15 -12.40
CA ILE A 17 5.83 -5.45 -12.54
C ILE A 17 5.31 -6.30 -11.38
N ASP A 18 6.12 -7.23 -10.86
CA ASP A 18 5.72 -8.10 -9.76
C ASP A 18 5.55 -7.33 -8.45
N TYR A 19 6.46 -6.38 -8.15
CA TYR A 19 6.34 -5.53 -6.96
C TYR A 19 5.19 -4.52 -7.08
N ILE A 20 4.96 -3.97 -8.28
CA ILE A 20 3.77 -3.15 -8.55
C ILE A 20 2.48 -3.98 -8.39
N LYS A 21 2.49 -5.23 -8.84
CA LYS A 21 1.34 -6.12 -8.66
C LYS A 21 1.05 -6.34 -7.19
N LEU A 22 2.07 -6.55 -6.36
CA LEU A 22 1.93 -6.66 -4.91
C LEU A 22 1.21 -5.44 -4.32
N TYR A 23 1.61 -4.22 -4.70
CA TYR A 23 0.90 -3.00 -4.29
C TYR A 23 -0.58 -3.00 -4.68
N VAL A 24 -0.91 -3.38 -5.92
CA VAL A 24 -2.31 -3.37 -6.39
C VAL A 24 -3.14 -4.45 -5.68
N ASP A 25 -2.59 -5.65 -5.51
CA ASP A 25 -3.27 -6.74 -4.83
C ASP A 25 -3.53 -6.38 -3.36
N SER A 26 -2.52 -5.85 -2.64
CA SER A 26 -2.69 -5.45 -1.24
C SER A 26 -3.66 -4.26 -1.10
N TYR A 27 -3.70 -3.33 -2.05
CA TYR A 27 -4.73 -2.27 -2.04
C TYR A 27 -6.15 -2.84 -2.22
N GLN A 28 -6.33 -3.87 -3.04
CA GLN A 28 -7.61 -4.57 -3.12
C GLN A 28 -7.97 -5.22 -1.79
N GLU A 29 -7.01 -5.84 -1.11
CA GLU A 29 -7.20 -6.44 0.22
C GLU A 29 -7.59 -5.39 1.30
N ILE A 30 -7.06 -4.16 1.24
CA ILE A 30 -7.53 -3.04 2.09
C ILE A 30 -9.04 -2.79 1.88
N VAL A 31 -9.49 -2.80 0.62
CA VAL A 31 -10.92 -2.60 0.31
C VAL A 31 -11.76 -3.74 0.88
N GLU A 32 -11.34 -4.98 0.66
CA GLU A 32 -12.06 -6.18 1.11
C GLU A 32 -12.15 -6.25 2.64
N THR A 33 -11.05 -5.98 3.34
CA THR A 33 -11.01 -5.97 4.81
C THR A 33 -11.84 -4.84 5.40
N LEU A 34 -11.84 -3.66 4.78
CA LEU A 34 -12.73 -2.55 5.15
C LEU A 34 -14.20 -2.93 4.98
N GLU A 35 -14.58 -3.47 3.82
CA GLU A 35 -15.95 -3.90 3.56
C GLU A 35 -16.41 -4.97 4.55
N ALA A 36 -15.55 -5.95 4.85
CA ALA A 36 -15.84 -6.99 5.83
C ALA A 36 -16.08 -6.40 7.22
N GLY A 37 -15.23 -5.48 7.67
CA GLY A 37 -15.39 -4.80 8.96
C GLY A 37 -16.65 -3.95 9.03
N MET A 38 -16.94 -3.17 7.98
CA MET A 38 -18.15 -2.34 7.92
C MET A 38 -19.43 -3.18 7.91
N ASN A 39 -19.45 -4.29 7.16
CA ASN A 39 -20.58 -5.22 7.13
C ASN A 39 -20.81 -5.87 8.50
N GLU A 40 -19.74 -6.28 9.19
CA GLU A 40 -19.86 -6.82 10.55
C GLU A 40 -20.44 -5.77 11.50
N PHE A 41 -19.97 -4.53 11.44
CA PHE A 41 -20.50 -3.45 12.29
C PHE A 41 -22.00 -3.22 12.03
N GLU A 42 -22.44 -3.19 10.77
CA GLU A 42 -23.86 -3.07 10.43
C GLU A 42 -24.70 -4.22 11.00
N LEU A 43 -24.20 -5.45 10.92
CA LEU A 43 -24.87 -6.62 11.50
C LEU A 43 -24.98 -6.53 13.03
N GLN A 44 -23.94 -6.03 13.70
CA GLN A 44 -23.96 -5.82 15.15
C GLN A 44 -24.90 -4.68 15.54
N LEU A 45 -24.94 -3.59 14.77
CA LEU A 45 -25.83 -2.45 15.00
C LEU A 45 -27.31 -2.83 14.87
N GLN A 46 -27.65 -3.73 13.94
CA GLN A 46 -29.03 -4.26 13.83
C GLN A 46 -29.46 -5.05 15.07
N LYS A 47 -28.52 -5.74 15.73
CA LYS A 47 -28.78 -6.51 16.96
C LYS A 47 -28.78 -5.61 18.20
N ASN A 48 -27.90 -4.60 18.20
CA ASN A 48 -27.76 -3.64 19.28
C ASN A 48 -27.71 -2.20 18.73
N PRO A 49 -28.86 -1.50 18.65
CA PRO A 49 -28.93 -0.14 18.12
C PRO A 49 -28.21 0.92 18.96
N THR A 50 -27.67 0.57 20.14
CA THR A 50 -26.96 1.51 21.01
C THR A 50 -25.44 1.47 20.86
N LEU A 51 -24.91 0.68 19.92
CA LEU A 51 -23.47 0.65 19.63
C LEU A 51 -22.98 2.04 19.21
N ASN A 52 -21.71 2.35 19.50
CA ASN A 52 -21.12 3.61 19.10
C ASN A 52 -20.93 3.66 17.58
N MET A 53 -21.79 4.43 16.91
CA MET A 53 -21.70 4.63 15.47
C MET A 53 -20.59 5.60 15.06
N ASP A 54 -20.12 6.47 15.96
CA ASP A 54 -19.14 7.52 15.69
C ASP A 54 -19.22 8.08 14.24
N ASN A 55 -18.09 8.17 13.52
CA ASN A 55 -18.01 8.63 12.15
C ASN A 55 -18.33 7.55 11.10
N PHE A 56 -18.97 6.43 11.48
CA PHE A 56 -19.29 5.33 10.56
C PHE A 56 -20.08 5.82 9.33
N LYS A 57 -20.98 6.80 9.50
CA LYS A 57 -21.71 7.36 8.37
C LYS A 57 -20.80 8.11 7.39
N SER A 58 -19.78 8.79 7.89
CA SER A 58 -18.75 9.44 7.06
C SER A 58 -17.89 8.39 6.34
N TRP A 59 -17.59 7.26 6.99
CA TRP A 59 -16.93 6.12 6.35
C TRP A 59 -17.77 5.54 5.21
N GLN A 60 -19.07 5.32 5.40
CA GLN A 60 -19.98 4.85 4.34
C GLN A 60 -20.05 5.82 3.15
N LEU A 61 -20.15 7.12 3.42
CA LEU A 61 -20.40 8.13 2.37
C LEU A 61 -19.13 8.62 1.68
N ARG A 62 -17.99 8.59 2.37
CA ARG A 62 -16.73 9.21 1.91
C ARG A 62 -15.54 8.26 2.00
N GLY A 63 -15.29 7.67 3.17
CA GLY A 63 -14.10 6.84 3.42
C GLY A 63 -13.99 5.63 2.50
N ALA A 64 -14.94 4.69 2.59
CA ALA A 64 -14.94 3.48 1.78
C ALA A 64 -15.03 3.74 0.27
N PRO A 65 -15.89 4.65 -0.23
CA PRO A 65 -15.88 5.02 -1.64
C PRO A 65 -14.53 5.57 -2.13
N ASN A 66 -13.82 6.33 -1.31
CA ASN A 66 -12.51 6.90 -1.67
C ASN A 66 -11.45 5.81 -1.82
N ILE A 67 -11.37 4.89 -0.85
CA ILE A 67 -10.41 3.77 -0.88
C ILE A 67 -10.69 2.85 -2.06
N LYS A 68 -11.97 2.52 -2.33
CA LYS A 68 -12.39 1.74 -3.50
C LYS A 68 -11.95 2.37 -4.81
N ARG A 69 -12.17 3.68 -4.96
CA ARG A 69 -11.73 4.45 -6.14
C ARG A 69 -10.21 4.45 -6.28
N GLY A 70 -9.49 4.53 -5.16
CA GLY A 70 -8.03 4.42 -5.11
C GLY A 70 -7.53 3.07 -5.63
N ALA A 71 -8.11 1.97 -5.15
CA ALA A 71 -7.78 0.61 -5.62
C ALA A 71 -8.09 0.42 -7.12
N GLN A 72 -9.23 0.93 -7.59
CA GLN A 72 -9.56 0.91 -9.03
C GLN A 72 -8.54 1.71 -9.85
N ASN A 73 -8.16 2.90 -9.39
CA ASN A 73 -7.14 3.71 -10.05
C ASN A 73 -5.77 3.00 -10.09
N ALA A 74 -5.38 2.33 -8.99
CA ALA A 74 -4.16 1.52 -8.93
C ALA A 74 -4.18 0.41 -9.99
N LEU A 75 -5.29 -0.32 -10.11
CA LEU A 75 -5.47 -1.38 -11.12
C LEU A 75 -5.37 -0.85 -12.56
N GLU A 76 -6.03 0.27 -12.85
CA GLU A 76 -5.94 0.90 -14.18
C GLU A 76 -4.51 1.33 -14.53
N HIS A 77 -3.76 1.83 -13.55
CA HIS A 77 -2.38 2.22 -13.75
C HIS A 77 -1.43 1.03 -13.82
N PHE A 78 -1.72 -0.09 -13.16
CA PHE A 78 -0.99 -1.34 -13.34
C PHE A 78 -1.09 -1.88 -14.78
N GLU A 79 -2.27 -1.81 -15.39
CA GLU A 79 -2.44 -2.19 -16.81
C GLU A 79 -1.59 -1.33 -17.77
N LYS A 80 -1.34 -0.07 -17.40
CA LYS A 80 -0.45 0.84 -18.13
C LYS A 80 1.02 0.56 -17.80
N ALA A 81 1.35 0.24 -16.55
CA ALA A 81 2.70 -0.11 -16.10
C ALA A 81 3.24 -1.34 -16.83
N LYS A 82 2.40 -2.36 -17.08
CA LYS A 82 2.75 -3.53 -17.92
C LYS A 82 3.19 -3.18 -19.35
N LYS A 83 2.88 -1.96 -19.81
CA LYS A 83 3.27 -1.42 -21.13
C LYS A 83 4.44 -0.41 -21.03
N GLY A 84 5.07 -0.30 -19.86
CA GLY A 84 6.18 0.62 -19.59
C GLY A 84 5.77 2.01 -19.10
N HIS A 85 4.49 2.27 -18.84
CA HIS A 85 4.02 3.58 -18.37
C HIS A 85 3.90 3.62 -16.84
N LEU A 86 5.02 3.87 -16.16
CA LEU A 86 5.13 3.76 -14.69
C LEU A 86 4.65 5.00 -13.92
N THR A 87 4.63 6.19 -14.53
CA THR A 87 4.27 7.44 -13.80
C THR A 87 2.88 7.40 -13.17
N GLY A 88 1.95 6.70 -13.79
CA GLY A 88 0.61 6.53 -13.26
C GLY A 88 0.54 5.71 -11.97
N ILE A 89 1.39 4.68 -11.83
CA ILE A 89 1.39 3.90 -10.59
C ILE A 89 2.05 4.70 -9.45
N ALA A 90 3.09 5.48 -9.75
CA ALA A 90 3.69 6.40 -8.79
C ALA A 90 2.65 7.41 -8.26
N SER A 91 1.86 8.02 -9.15
CA SER A 91 0.74 8.89 -8.74
C SER A 91 -0.30 8.17 -7.88
N SER A 92 -0.66 6.93 -8.22
CA SER A 92 -1.58 6.13 -7.40
C SER A 92 -1.03 5.88 -6.00
N ALA A 93 0.23 5.48 -5.90
CA ALA A 93 0.91 5.22 -4.64
C ALA A 93 1.06 6.49 -3.78
N GLY A 94 1.41 7.62 -4.40
CA GLY A 94 1.44 8.92 -3.73
C GLY A 94 0.06 9.33 -3.19
N ASN A 95 -1.02 9.00 -3.89
CA ASN A 95 -2.39 9.23 -3.42
C ASN A 95 -2.74 8.36 -2.20
N LEU A 96 -2.30 7.10 -2.16
CA LEU A 96 -2.51 6.23 -0.99
C LEU A 96 -1.86 6.83 0.27
N ARG A 97 -0.65 7.37 0.17
CA ARG A 97 0.00 8.09 1.28
C ARG A 97 -0.81 9.31 1.73
N GLY A 98 -1.44 10.00 0.78
CA GLY A 98 -2.38 11.09 1.05
C GLY A 98 -3.68 10.67 1.75
N LEU A 99 -4.01 9.37 1.78
CA LEU A 99 -5.24 8.85 2.38
C LEU A 99 -5.33 9.14 3.87
N SER A 100 -4.21 9.18 4.59
CA SER A 100 -4.15 9.55 6.01
C SER A 100 -4.86 10.88 6.29
N ARG A 101 -4.62 11.89 5.45
CA ARG A 101 -5.29 13.21 5.54
C ARG A 101 -6.78 13.12 5.25
N ASP A 102 -7.18 12.29 4.29
CA ASP A 102 -8.59 12.07 3.97
C ASP A 102 -9.31 11.36 5.12
N VAL A 103 -8.64 10.42 5.80
CA VAL A 103 -9.11 9.73 7.01
C VAL A 103 -9.26 10.73 8.17
N ASP A 104 -8.28 11.59 8.41
CA ASP A 104 -8.37 12.64 9.42
C ASP A 104 -9.56 13.59 9.15
N ASN A 105 -9.77 13.95 7.88
CA ASN A 105 -10.89 14.80 7.45
C ASN A 105 -12.29 14.18 7.62
N ILE A 106 -12.38 12.87 7.88
CA ILE A 106 -13.63 12.19 8.25
C ILE A 106 -13.69 11.81 9.73
N GLY A 107 -12.75 12.28 10.56
CA GLY A 107 -12.71 12.05 12.01
C GLY A 107 -11.84 10.86 12.43
N GLY A 108 -10.91 10.43 11.58
CA GLY A 108 -10.04 9.28 11.83
C GLY A 108 -10.70 7.94 11.49
N PHE A 109 -10.08 6.84 11.91
CA PHE A 109 -10.61 5.49 11.66
C PHE A 109 -11.94 5.20 12.36
N GLY A 110 -12.25 5.92 13.45
CA GLY A 110 -13.56 5.87 14.12
C GLY A 110 -13.67 4.80 15.20
N GLN A 111 -14.45 5.09 16.23
CA GLN A 111 -14.66 4.17 17.37
C GLN A 111 -15.48 2.92 17.02
N TRP A 112 -16.21 2.94 15.90
CA TRP A 112 -17.04 1.81 15.45
C TRP A 112 -16.21 0.53 15.21
N TRP A 113 -14.91 0.64 14.91
CA TRP A 113 -13.99 -0.50 14.85
C TRP A 113 -13.85 -1.25 16.17
N HIS A 114 -14.06 -0.58 17.31
CA HIS A 114 -13.98 -1.20 18.63
C HIS A 114 -15.27 -1.95 19.03
N GLU A 115 -16.34 -1.77 18.26
CA GLU A 115 -17.63 -2.43 18.48
C GLU A 115 -17.73 -3.78 17.74
N ILE A 116 -16.69 -4.15 16.98
CA ILE A 116 -16.58 -5.43 16.28
C ILE A 116 -15.34 -6.21 16.72
N ASP A 117 -15.25 -7.47 16.29
CA ASP A 117 -14.09 -8.33 16.56
C ASP A 117 -12.79 -7.67 16.07
N LYS A 118 -11.79 -7.56 16.96
CA LYS A 118 -10.51 -6.91 16.70
C LYS A 118 -9.80 -7.46 15.45
N LYS A 119 -10.07 -8.71 15.06
CA LYS A 119 -9.50 -9.31 13.83
C LYS A 119 -9.75 -8.49 12.57
N TYR A 120 -10.88 -7.78 12.46
CA TYR A 120 -11.19 -6.97 11.28
C TYR A 120 -10.32 -5.72 11.22
N TRP A 121 -10.15 -5.06 12.37
CA TRP A 121 -9.24 -3.92 12.50
C TRP A 121 -7.79 -4.34 12.25
N ASP A 122 -7.35 -5.43 12.87
CA ASP A 122 -5.98 -5.93 12.73
C ASP A 122 -5.65 -6.27 11.28
N ALA A 123 -6.56 -6.95 10.58
CA ALA A 123 -6.40 -7.25 9.15
C ALA A 123 -6.31 -5.97 8.32
N PHE A 124 -7.29 -5.06 8.45
CA PHE A 124 -7.31 -3.80 7.70
C PHE A 124 -6.06 -2.96 7.95
N TYR A 125 -5.68 -2.73 9.22
CA TYR A 125 -4.58 -1.85 9.58
C TYR A 125 -3.23 -2.43 9.17
N THR A 126 -3.02 -3.74 9.34
CA THR A 126 -1.78 -4.39 8.92
C THR A 126 -1.59 -4.29 7.41
N THR A 127 -2.61 -4.67 6.63
CA THR A 127 -2.56 -4.56 5.16
C THR A 127 -2.39 -3.10 4.72
N TYR A 128 -3.04 -2.15 5.39
CA TYR A 128 -2.89 -0.72 5.09
C TYR A 128 -1.44 -0.24 5.24
N MET A 129 -0.80 -0.52 6.38
CA MET A 129 0.57 -0.10 6.65
C MET A 129 1.58 -0.75 5.70
N GLU A 130 1.40 -2.04 5.40
CA GLU A 130 2.24 -2.76 4.42
C GLU A 130 2.09 -2.16 3.03
N THR A 131 0.86 -1.91 2.59
CA THR A 131 0.58 -1.32 1.27
C THR A 131 1.11 0.11 1.17
N GLU A 132 1.04 0.90 2.24
CA GLU A 132 1.61 2.25 2.28
C GLU A 132 3.14 2.21 2.11
N THR A 133 3.80 1.25 2.75
CA THR A 133 5.25 1.05 2.62
C THR A 133 5.63 0.68 1.18
N ILE A 134 4.96 -0.33 0.61
CA ILE A 134 5.19 -0.76 -0.79
C ILE A 134 4.90 0.39 -1.76
N GLY A 135 3.80 1.11 -1.55
CA GLY A 135 3.43 2.28 -2.35
C GLY A 135 4.50 3.38 -2.27
N SER A 136 4.97 3.70 -1.07
CA SER A 136 6.03 4.70 -0.87
C SER A 136 7.31 4.32 -1.60
N ASN A 137 7.71 3.03 -1.53
CA ASN A 137 8.85 2.52 -2.28
C ASN A 137 8.70 2.73 -3.79
N ILE A 138 7.51 2.48 -4.33
CA ILE A 138 7.18 2.68 -5.76
C ILE A 138 7.22 4.17 -6.13
N ASP A 139 6.51 5.03 -5.38
CA ASP A 139 6.45 6.48 -5.62
C ASP A 139 7.85 7.08 -5.58
N TYR A 140 8.60 6.85 -4.51
CA TYR A 140 9.91 7.46 -4.33
C TYR A 140 10.91 7.01 -5.39
N THR A 141 10.86 5.74 -5.81
CA THR A 141 11.78 5.24 -6.84
C THR A 141 11.44 5.79 -8.22
N ILE A 142 10.18 5.78 -8.62
CA ILE A 142 9.78 6.26 -9.95
C ILE A 142 9.88 7.79 -10.04
N SER A 143 9.52 8.49 -8.96
CA SER A 143 9.55 9.95 -8.88
C SER A 143 10.94 10.51 -8.53
N GLN A 144 11.91 9.64 -8.21
CA GLN A 144 13.27 10.00 -7.79
C GLN A 144 13.30 10.92 -6.57
N TYR A 145 12.51 10.57 -5.55
CA TYR A 145 12.37 11.34 -4.30
C TYR A 145 13.20 10.80 -3.13
N TRP A 146 13.97 9.73 -3.33
CA TRP A 146 14.91 9.26 -2.32
C TRP A 146 15.99 10.31 -2.07
N ASP A 147 16.22 10.65 -0.79
CA ASP A 147 17.41 11.40 -0.39
C ASP A 147 18.58 10.42 -0.16
N ASP A 148 19.79 10.83 -0.53
CA ASP A 148 21.06 10.09 -0.34
C ASP A 148 20.92 8.55 -0.51
N ASP A 149 21.06 7.81 0.60
CA ASP A 149 20.99 6.35 0.68
C ASP A 149 19.76 5.86 1.48
N GLU A 150 18.70 6.67 1.59
CA GLU A 150 17.44 6.28 2.26
C GLU A 150 16.84 4.98 1.70
N ILE A 151 17.02 4.73 0.41
CA ILE A 151 16.58 3.49 -0.25
C ILE A 151 17.27 2.23 0.30
N LEU A 152 18.39 2.36 1.03
CA LEU A 152 19.08 1.26 1.69
C LEU A 152 18.62 1.05 3.14
N ASP A 153 17.88 2.00 3.71
CA ASP A 153 17.35 1.95 5.05
C ASP A 153 16.11 1.04 5.10
N GLU A 154 16.24 -0.10 5.78
CA GLU A 154 15.17 -1.10 5.91
C GLU A 154 14.13 -0.69 6.97
N GLU A 155 14.39 0.34 7.79
CA GLU A 155 13.36 0.98 8.62
C GLU A 155 12.39 1.81 7.76
N ILE A 156 12.85 2.32 6.62
CA ILE A 156 12.04 3.08 5.65
C ILE A 156 11.43 2.15 4.61
N THR A 157 12.25 1.32 3.97
CA THR A 157 11.87 0.51 2.81
C THR A 157 11.21 -0.82 3.16
N GLY A 158 11.23 -1.18 4.45
CA GLY A 158 10.91 -2.51 4.92
C GLY A 158 12.07 -3.51 4.75
N PRO A 159 11.96 -4.71 5.33
CA PRO A 159 13.04 -5.69 5.33
C PRO A 159 13.37 -6.18 3.91
N MET A 160 14.66 -6.32 3.61
CA MET A 160 15.12 -6.77 2.29
C MET A 160 15.86 -8.12 2.36
N ASP A 161 15.30 -9.14 1.72
CA ASP A 161 15.99 -10.41 1.54
C ASP A 161 17.05 -10.29 0.43
N LYS A 162 18.32 -10.42 0.81
CA LYS A 162 19.47 -10.36 -0.11
C LYS A 162 19.40 -11.42 -1.21
N ASN A 163 18.86 -12.60 -0.92
CA ASN A 163 18.71 -13.66 -1.92
C ASN A 163 17.58 -13.34 -2.90
N GLU A 164 16.49 -12.74 -2.40
CA GLU A 164 15.40 -12.28 -3.26
C GLU A 164 15.87 -11.16 -4.20
N LEU A 165 16.72 -10.25 -3.73
CA LEU A 165 17.29 -9.18 -4.57
C LEU A 165 18.06 -9.71 -5.78
N LEU A 166 18.65 -10.91 -5.70
CA LEU A 166 19.35 -11.52 -6.83
C LEU A 166 18.42 -11.86 -8.01
N ASN A 167 17.12 -11.99 -7.76
CA ASN A 167 16.12 -12.21 -8.82
C ASN A 167 15.96 -10.99 -9.75
N TYR A 168 16.50 -9.82 -9.37
CA TYR A 168 16.42 -8.58 -10.14
C TYR A 168 17.71 -8.27 -10.93
N LEU A 169 18.64 -9.23 -11.00
CA LEU A 169 19.73 -9.20 -11.98
C LEU A 169 19.17 -9.31 -13.41
N LYS A 170 19.79 -8.60 -14.35
CA LYS A 170 19.45 -8.75 -15.78
C LYS A 170 19.93 -10.11 -16.28
N PRO A 171 19.32 -10.66 -17.35
CA PRO A 171 19.82 -11.89 -17.96
C PRO A 171 21.30 -11.78 -18.33
N GLY A 172 22.13 -12.66 -17.76
CA GLY A 172 23.57 -12.70 -17.99
C GLY A 172 24.40 -11.71 -17.16
N GLU A 173 23.77 -10.90 -16.30
CA GLU A 173 24.45 -9.99 -15.37
C GLU A 173 24.80 -10.73 -14.07
N SER A 174 25.97 -10.41 -13.52
CA SER A 174 26.47 -10.89 -12.23
C SER A 174 26.63 -9.73 -11.24
N LEU A 175 26.92 -10.06 -9.98
CA LEU A 175 27.19 -9.03 -8.97
C LEU A 175 28.45 -8.22 -9.28
N ASP A 176 29.43 -8.82 -9.97
CA ASP A 176 30.69 -8.17 -10.33
C ASP A 176 30.49 -7.13 -11.45
N ASP A 177 29.44 -7.28 -12.26
CA ASP A 177 29.09 -6.31 -13.31
C ASP A 177 28.45 -5.02 -12.75
N LEU A 178 28.01 -5.07 -11.49
CA LEU A 178 27.32 -3.97 -10.79
C LEU A 178 28.20 -3.26 -9.75
N SER A 179 29.40 -3.79 -9.47
CA SER A 179 30.29 -3.36 -8.39
C SER A 179 31.27 -2.26 -8.76
#